data_AF-A0AA38W6K7-F1
#
_entry.id   AF-A0AA38W6K7-F1
#
_cell.length_a   1.000
_cell.length_b   1.000
_cell.length_c   1.000
_cell.angle_alpha   90.00
_cell.angle_beta   90.00
_cell.angle_gamma   90.00
#
_symmetry.space_group_name_H-M   'P 1'
#
loop_
_entity.id
_entity.type
_entity.pdbx_description
1 polymer ?
#
loop_
_entity_poly.entity_id
_entity_poly.type
_entity_poly.pdbx_seq_one_letter_code
_entity_poly.pdbx_strand_id
1 'polypeptide(L)'
;MDQHEDELKQKLQDLQKQLGKKQMFEEAVASIRSLLHQFYPSASPSLRKSFFTVISRVATILKTRYTSPGFWSAGQGLFLEAEQLVSESSEREHLRTCIARAREQLSEIDNQPEESAQNRRSQGYLFEGHLTWTKSLRSLSGWFSQI
;
A
#
# COMPACT_ATOMS: atom_id res chain seq x y z
N MET A 1 19.60 -1.41 -30.23
CA MET A 1 19.77 -1.43 -28.75
C MET A 1 18.96 -2.56 -28.08
N ASP A 2 18.35 -3.43 -28.89
CA ASP A 2 17.07 -4.05 -28.60
C ASP A 2 17.24 -5.31 -27.75
N GLN A 3 18.28 -6.10 -28.04
CA GLN A 3 18.67 -7.27 -27.28
C GLN A 3 18.81 -6.99 -25.77
N HIS A 4 19.35 -5.84 -25.36
CA HIS A 4 19.46 -5.49 -23.94
C HIS A 4 18.09 -5.18 -23.30
N GLU A 5 17.17 -4.54 -24.04
CA GLU A 5 15.80 -4.41 -23.55
C GLU A 5 15.06 -5.75 -23.50
N ASP A 6 15.33 -6.66 -24.42
CA ASP A 6 14.68 -7.97 -24.46
C ASP A 6 15.23 -8.89 -23.35
N GLU A 7 16.52 -8.83 -23.03
CA GLU A 7 17.11 -9.42 -21.83
C GLU A 7 16.48 -8.86 -20.55
N LEU A 8 16.20 -7.54 -20.48
CA LEU A 8 15.48 -6.94 -19.35
C LEU A 8 14.02 -7.38 -19.28
N LYS A 9 13.31 -7.45 -20.42
CA LYS A 9 11.93 -7.99 -20.49
C LYS A 9 11.89 -9.45 -20.03
N GLN A 10 12.89 -10.27 -20.40
CA GLN A 10 12.96 -11.67 -20.00
C GLN A 10 13.32 -11.85 -18.51
N LYS A 11 14.21 -11.00 -17.96
CA LYS A 11 14.44 -10.91 -16.50
C LYS A 11 13.16 -10.51 -15.75
N LEU A 12 12.42 -9.52 -16.25
CA LEU A 12 11.12 -9.10 -15.68
C LEU A 12 10.08 -10.23 -15.73
N GLN A 13 10.03 -11.02 -16.81
CA GLN A 13 9.17 -12.20 -16.88
C GLN A 13 9.57 -13.30 -15.90
N ASP A 14 10.86 -13.53 -15.65
CA ASP A 14 11.26 -14.53 -14.65
C ASP A 14 10.96 -14.07 -13.23
N LEU A 15 11.27 -12.80 -12.91
CA LEU A 15 10.87 -12.16 -11.64
C LEU A 15 9.35 -12.26 -11.44
N GLN A 16 8.54 -12.12 -12.48
CA GLN A 16 7.08 -12.32 -12.41
C GLN A 16 6.67 -13.75 -12.01
N LYS A 17 7.44 -14.78 -12.39
CA LYS A 17 7.25 -16.16 -11.90
C LYS A 17 7.72 -16.30 -10.45
N GLN A 18 8.85 -15.67 -10.09
CA GLN A 18 9.41 -15.71 -8.74
C GLN A 18 8.46 -15.07 -7.72
N LEU A 19 7.75 -13.98 -8.06
CA LEU A 19 6.69 -13.38 -7.23
C LEU A 19 5.56 -14.38 -6.87
N GLY A 20 5.39 -15.47 -7.62
CA GLY A 20 4.44 -16.55 -7.30
C GLY A 20 4.90 -17.47 -6.16
N LYS A 21 6.18 -17.43 -5.79
CA LYS A 21 6.83 -18.21 -4.71
C LYS A 21 6.99 -17.30 -3.49
N LYS A 22 6.32 -17.62 -2.37
CA LYS A 22 6.33 -16.78 -1.15
C LYS A 22 7.74 -16.44 -0.65
N GLN A 23 8.67 -17.41 -0.69
CA GLN A 23 10.05 -17.25 -0.23
C GLN A 23 10.89 -16.32 -1.13
N MET A 24 10.61 -16.26 -2.43
CA MET A 24 11.35 -15.41 -3.38
C MET A 24 10.74 -14.01 -3.52
N PHE A 25 9.60 -13.72 -2.87
CA PHE A 25 8.83 -12.52 -3.15
C PHE A 25 9.59 -11.23 -2.82
N GLU A 26 10.24 -11.17 -1.66
CA GLU A 26 10.96 -9.97 -1.20
C GLU A 26 12.24 -9.74 -2.02
N GLU A 27 12.98 -10.80 -2.34
CA GLU A 27 14.14 -10.77 -3.25
C GLU A 27 13.75 -10.33 -4.67
N ALA A 28 12.64 -10.86 -5.19
CA ALA A 28 12.12 -10.48 -6.49
C ALA A 28 11.65 -9.00 -6.51
N VAL A 29 10.97 -8.52 -5.46
CA VAL A 29 10.58 -7.11 -5.33
C VAL A 29 11.81 -6.21 -5.24
N ALA A 30 12.83 -6.57 -4.45
CA ALA A 30 14.10 -5.83 -4.38
C ALA A 30 14.83 -5.80 -5.73
N SER A 31 14.82 -6.92 -6.47
CA SER A 31 15.39 -7.01 -7.82
C SER A 31 14.64 -6.13 -8.83
N ILE A 32 13.30 -6.16 -8.83
CA ILE A 32 12.46 -5.28 -9.68
C ILE A 32 12.76 -3.81 -9.37
N ARG A 33 12.84 -3.45 -8.08
CA ARG A 33 13.16 -2.10 -7.58
C ARG A 33 14.55 -1.62 -8.05
N SER A 34 15.57 -2.47 -7.98
CA SER A 34 16.91 -2.16 -8.48
C SER A 34 16.94 -1.95 -9.99
N LEU A 35 16.26 -2.82 -10.76
CA LEU A 35 16.15 -2.68 -12.21
C LEU A 35 15.35 -1.42 -12.62
N LEU A 36 14.33 -1.06 -11.83
CA LEU A 36 13.53 0.14 -12.04
C LEU A 36 14.39 1.40 -11.95
N HIS A 37 15.11 1.59 -10.85
CA HIS A 37 16.00 2.74 -10.67
C HIS A 37 17.13 2.79 -11.71
N GLN A 38 17.70 1.64 -12.08
CA GLN A 38 18.84 1.59 -13.01
C GLN A 38 18.44 1.83 -14.48
N PHE A 39 17.25 1.37 -14.91
CA PHE A 39 16.90 1.33 -16.33
C PHE A 39 15.66 2.14 -16.73
N TYR A 40 14.69 2.41 -15.85
CA TYR A 40 13.46 3.12 -16.21
C TYR A 40 13.70 4.52 -16.83
N PRO A 41 14.69 5.34 -16.38
CA PRO A 41 14.98 6.64 -16.99
C PRO A 41 15.33 6.53 -18.49
N SER A 42 16.09 5.50 -18.88
CA SER A 42 16.55 5.27 -20.27
C SER A 42 15.70 4.27 -21.06
N ALA A 43 14.74 3.59 -20.41
CA ALA A 43 13.91 2.56 -21.02
C ALA A 43 12.94 3.10 -22.08
N SER A 44 12.74 2.31 -23.15
CA SER A 44 11.70 2.56 -24.14
C SER A 44 10.29 2.47 -23.53
N PRO A 45 9.27 3.07 -24.17
CA PRO A 45 7.88 2.90 -23.73
C PRO A 45 7.43 1.44 -23.64
N SER A 46 8.01 0.54 -24.46
CA SER A 46 7.70 -0.89 -24.41
C SER A 46 8.20 -1.54 -23.12
N LEU A 47 9.43 -1.23 -22.71
CA LEU A 47 10.06 -1.73 -21.50
C LEU A 47 9.44 -1.10 -20.24
N ARG A 48 9.11 0.20 -20.26
CA ARG A 48 8.36 0.86 -19.16
C ARG A 48 7.00 0.19 -18.92
N LYS A 49 6.26 -0.16 -19.99
CA LYS A 49 5.00 -0.92 -19.88
C LYS A 49 5.22 -2.33 -19.31
N SER A 50 6.34 -3.00 -19.61
CA SER A 50 6.70 -4.27 -18.95
C SER A 50 6.96 -4.09 -17.45
N PHE A 51 7.68 -3.04 -17.02
CA PHE A 51 7.83 -2.70 -15.60
C PHE A 51 6.48 -2.48 -14.92
N PHE A 52 5.61 -1.62 -15.49
CA PHE A 52 4.28 -1.34 -14.93
C PHE A 52 3.40 -2.59 -14.82
N THR A 53 3.48 -3.50 -15.80
CA THR A 53 2.78 -4.80 -15.78
C THR A 53 3.25 -5.69 -14.62
N VAL A 54 4.56 -5.73 -14.34
CA VAL A 54 5.11 -6.49 -13.21
C VAL A 54 4.76 -5.84 -11.86
N ILE A 55 4.84 -4.51 -11.75
CA ILE A 55 4.46 -3.78 -10.53
C ILE A 55 2.96 -3.97 -10.21
N SER A 56 2.09 -3.88 -11.22
CA SER A 56 0.65 -4.20 -11.09
C SER A 56 0.41 -5.64 -10.65
N ARG A 57 1.29 -6.58 -11.04
CA ARG A 57 1.24 -7.97 -10.57
C ARG A 57 1.67 -8.10 -9.09
N VAL A 58 2.65 -7.33 -8.62
CA VAL A 58 3.01 -7.26 -7.18
C VAL A 58 1.80 -6.81 -6.36
N ALA A 59 1.14 -5.70 -6.75
CA ALA A 59 -0.05 -5.20 -6.07
C ALA A 59 -1.20 -6.21 -6.04
N THR A 60 -1.40 -6.95 -7.14
CA THR A 60 -2.39 -8.03 -7.23
C THR A 60 -2.06 -9.18 -6.28
N ILE A 61 -0.79 -9.58 -6.17
CA ILE A 61 -0.36 -10.70 -5.33
C ILE A 61 -0.48 -10.37 -3.83
N LEU A 62 -0.11 -9.16 -3.41
CA LEU A 62 -0.32 -8.69 -2.03
C LEU A 62 -1.81 -8.75 -1.66
N LYS A 63 -2.68 -8.16 -2.49
CA LYS A 63 -4.15 -8.16 -2.29
C LYS A 63 -4.78 -9.56 -2.22
N THR A 64 -4.17 -10.59 -2.82
CA THR A 64 -4.80 -11.92 -3.02
C THR A 64 -4.11 -13.11 -2.37
N ARG A 65 -2.87 -12.95 -1.86
CA ARG A 65 -2.11 -14.05 -1.26
C ARG A 65 -1.30 -13.69 -0.01
N TYR A 66 -0.74 -12.48 0.08
CA TYR A 66 0.29 -12.15 1.06
C TYR A 66 -0.12 -10.95 1.93
N THR A 67 -0.73 -11.25 3.08
CA THR A 67 -1.24 -10.26 4.05
C THR A 67 -0.24 -9.83 5.13
N SER A 68 0.94 -10.46 5.22
CA SER A 68 1.91 -10.17 6.28
C SER A 68 2.63 -8.82 6.06
N PRO A 69 2.91 -8.03 7.13
CA PRO A 69 3.48 -6.69 7.02
C PRO A 69 4.78 -6.58 6.21
N GLY A 70 5.69 -7.56 6.28
CA GLY A 70 6.96 -7.53 5.53
C GLY A 70 6.74 -7.39 4.02
N PHE A 71 5.85 -8.22 3.46
CA PHE A 71 5.50 -8.19 2.04
C PHE A 71 4.81 -6.86 1.65
N TRP A 72 3.91 -6.35 2.49
CA TRP A 72 3.25 -5.05 2.24
C TRP A 72 4.23 -3.88 2.31
N SER A 73 5.19 -3.90 3.22
CA SER A 73 6.26 -2.90 3.35
C SER A 73 7.18 -2.90 2.13
N ALA A 74 7.69 -4.08 1.73
CA ALA A 74 8.50 -4.24 0.52
C ALA A 74 7.74 -3.77 -0.75
N GLY A 75 6.46 -4.14 -0.86
CA GLY A 75 5.59 -3.69 -1.94
C GLY A 75 5.36 -2.17 -1.95
N GLN A 76 5.10 -1.57 -0.79
CA GLN A 76 4.92 -0.12 -0.65
C GLN A 76 6.18 0.64 -1.09
N GLY A 77 7.37 0.16 -0.70
CA GLY A 77 8.65 0.74 -1.12
C GLY A 77 8.85 0.71 -2.65
N LEU A 78 8.40 -0.35 -3.32
CA LEU A 78 8.39 -0.42 -4.80
C LEU A 78 7.36 0.54 -5.42
N PHE A 79 6.15 0.65 -4.86
CA PHE A 79 5.12 1.52 -5.42
C PHE A 79 5.47 3.02 -5.27
N LEU A 80 6.10 3.42 -4.16
CA LEU A 80 6.55 4.79 -3.92
C LEU A 80 7.60 5.24 -4.94
N GLU A 81 8.59 4.40 -5.23
CA GLU A 81 9.64 4.71 -6.21
C GLU A 81 9.13 4.66 -7.66
N ALA A 82 8.18 3.76 -7.96
CA ALA A 82 7.48 3.79 -9.24
C ALA A 82 6.64 5.07 -9.43
N GLU A 83 5.97 5.58 -8.39
CA GLU A 83 5.13 6.79 -8.47
C GLU A 83 5.94 8.05 -8.81
N GLN A 84 7.21 8.10 -8.40
CA GLN A 84 8.14 9.20 -8.70
C GLN A 84 8.73 9.13 -10.12
N LEU A 85 8.86 7.92 -10.68
CA LEU A 85 9.46 7.71 -12.01
C LEU A 85 8.43 7.73 -13.15
N VAL A 86 7.16 7.40 -12.86
CA VAL A 86 6.08 7.33 -13.84
C VAL A 86 5.55 8.71 -14.23
N SER A 87 5.75 9.09 -15.50
CA SER A 87 5.18 10.31 -16.09
C SER A 87 3.67 10.21 -16.38
N GLU A 88 3.19 8.99 -16.70
CA GLU A 88 1.80 8.75 -17.13
C GLU A 88 0.81 8.94 -15.97
N SER A 89 -0.20 9.79 -16.19
CA SER A 89 -1.15 10.20 -15.15
C SER A 89 -1.96 9.04 -14.56
N SER A 90 -2.44 8.13 -15.42
CA SER A 90 -3.26 6.97 -15.06
C SER A 90 -2.46 5.86 -14.36
N GLU A 91 -1.23 5.60 -14.83
CA GLU A 91 -0.30 4.68 -14.16
C GLU A 91 0.06 5.22 -12.76
N ARG A 92 0.30 6.53 -12.63
CA ARG A 92 0.60 7.18 -11.34
C ARG A 92 -0.60 7.18 -10.39
N GLU A 93 -1.83 7.37 -10.88
CA GLU A 93 -3.06 7.24 -10.08
C GLU A 93 -3.28 5.80 -9.57
N HIS A 94 -3.00 4.80 -10.41
CA HIS A 94 -3.01 3.40 -9.99
C HIS A 94 -2.01 3.14 -8.86
N LEU A 95 -0.77 3.64 -8.99
CA LEU A 95 0.27 3.50 -7.98
C LEU A 95 -0.11 4.21 -6.67
N ARG A 96 -0.69 5.42 -6.72
CA ARG A 96 -1.24 6.11 -5.53
C ARG A 96 -2.31 5.27 -4.82
N THR A 97 -3.19 4.63 -5.59
CA THR A 97 -4.22 3.72 -5.05
C THR A 97 -3.61 2.48 -4.39
N CYS A 98 -2.49 1.96 -4.93
CA CYS A 98 -1.74 0.86 -4.32
C CYS A 98 -0.98 1.29 -3.05
N ILE A 99 -0.39 2.49 -3.05
CA ILE A 99 0.28 3.07 -1.87
C ILE A 99 -0.72 3.28 -0.72
N ALA A 100 -1.90 3.84 -1.01
CA ALA A 100 -2.95 4.04 -0.02
C ALA A 100 -3.37 2.72 0.64
N ARG A 101 -3.72 1.70 -0.15
CA ARG A 101 -4.07 0.36 0.36
C ARG A 101 -2.95 -0.31 1.13
N ALA A 102 -1.69 -0.14 0.72
CA ALA A 102 -0.55 -0.67 1.45
C ALA A 102 -0.34 0.05 2.80
N ARG A 103 -0.66 1.35 2.89
CA ARG A 103 -0.68 2.09 4.16
C ARG A 103 -1.83 1.64 5.05
N GLU A 104 -3.04 1.52 4.50
CA GLU A 104 -4.23 0.99 5.19
C GLU A 104 -3.91 -0.38 5.82
N GLN A 105 -3.43 -1.35 5.03
CA GLN A 105 -3.09 -2.69 5.52
C GLN A 105 -1.97 -2.71 6.57
N LEU A 106 -0.94 -1.87 6.45
CA LEU A 106 0.09 -1.77 7.49
C LEU A 106 -0.47 -1.13 8.76
N SER A 107 -1.32 -0.11 8.66
CA SER A 107 -1.97 0.53 9.80
C SER A 107 -3.02 -0.36 10.47
N GLU A 108 -3.77 -1.17 9.73
CA GLU A 108 -4.73 -2.14 10.29
C GLU A 108 -4.03 -3.23 11.14
N ILE A 109 -2.79 -3.57 10.80
CA ILE A 109 -2.01 -4.58 11.53
C ILE A 109 -1.32 -3.95 12.76
N ASP A 110 -0.80 -2.72 12.63
CA ASP A 110 -0.25 -1.94 13.75
C ASP A 110 -1.33 -1.52 14.77
N ASN A 111 -2.56 -1.28 14.29
CA ASN A 111 -3.74 -0.98 15.11
C ASN A 111 -4.62 -2.21 15.36
N GLN A 112 -4.09 -3.44 15.30
CA GLN A 112 -4.76 -4.58 15.94
C GLN A 112 -4.57 -4.46 17.46
N PRO A 113 -5.63 -4.18 18.25
CA PRO A 113 -5.52 -4.32 19.69
C PRO A 113 -5.54 -5.80 20.01
N GLU A 114 -4.71 -6.24 20.95
CA GLU A 114 -5.23 -7.25 21.87
C GLU A 114 -6.43 -6.58 22.58
N GLU A 115 -7.59 -7.25 22.57
CA GLU A 115 -8.89 -6.75 23.03
C GLU A 115 -9.58 -5.63 22.21
N SER A 116 -10.41 -5.99 21.20
CA SER A 116 -11.69 -5.27 20.98
C SER A 116 -12.70 -6.05 20.14
N ALA A 117 -13.54 -6.88 20.78
CA ALA A 117 -14.67 -7.53 20.12
C ALA A 117 -15.91 -6.61 20.03
N GLN A 118 -15.80 -5.40 19.45
CA GLN A 118 -16.96 -4.52 19.30
C GLN A 118 -16.92 -3.51 18.15
N ASN A 119 -18.12 -3.12 17.71
CA ASN A 119 -18.46 -1.93 16.92
C ASN A 119 -18.00 -1.83 15.44
N ARG A 120 -18.46 -2.77 14.60
CA ARG A 120 -18.74 -2.42 13.19
C ARG A 120 -19.85 -1.35 13.12
N ARG A 121 -19.50 -0.05 13.10
CA ARG A 121 -20.26 1.10 12.53
C ARG A 121 -19.59 2.44 12.91
N SER A 122 -18.72 2.96 12.05
CA SER A 122 -18.35 4.39 12.01
C SER A 122 -17.80 4.74 10.62
N GLN A 123 -18.71 4.78 9.64
CA GLN A 123 -18.43 5.31 8.31
C GLN A 123 -18.76 6.81 8.33
N GLY A 124 -17.74 7.67 8.36
CA GLY A 124 -17.95 9.12 8.31
C GLY A 124 -16.72 9.91 8.72
N TYR A 125 -16.04 10.51 7.74
CA TYR A 125 -15.16 11.65 8.01
C TYR A 125 -16.03 12.87 8.27
N LEU A 126 -15.84 13.55 9.40
CA LEU A 126 -16.19 14.97 9.52
C LEU A 126 -15.20 15.65 10.46
N PHE A 127 -14.55 16.71 9.96
CA PHE A 127 -13.75 17.61 10.77
C PHE A 127 -14.67 18.69 11.33
N GLU A 128 -14.71 18.85 12.65
CA GLU A 128 -14.93 20.17 13.26
C GLU A 128 -14.41 20.13 14.70
N GLY A 129 -13.81 21.24 15.14
CA GLY A 129 -13.17 21.31 16.46
C GLY A 129 -13.64 22.51 17.25
N HIS A 130 -13.85 22.33 18.55
CA HIS A 130 -13.75 23.39 19.55
C HIS A 130 -13.45 22.80 20.94
N LEU A 131 -12.18 22.87 21.35
CA LEU A 131 -11.76 22.60 22.73
C LEU A 131 -12.06 23.83 23.61
N THR A 132 -13.33 24.00 24.00
CA THR A 132 -13.78 25.06 24.91
C THR A 132 -14.43 24.48 26.17
N TRP A 133 -13.65 23.75 26.98
CA TRP A 133 -14.10 23.25 28.28
C TRP A 133 -14.10 24.36 29.36
N THR A 134 -15.00 25.33 29.19
CA THR A 134 -15.16 26.47 30.11
C THR A 134 -16.42 26.35 30.97
N LYS A 135 -16.25 25.69 32.13
CA LYS A 135 -16.91 25.96 33.42
C LYS A 135 -18.46 26.02 33.51
N SER A 136 -18.97 25.20 34.44
CA SER A 136 -20.02 25.54 35.43
C SER A 136 -21.49 25.66 34.97
N LEU A 137 -22.31 24.70 35.42
CA LEU A 137 -23.46 24.85 36.36
C LEU A 137 -23.85 23.41 36.79
N ARG A 138 -23.98 23.07 38.09
CA ARG A 138 -25.19 23.18 38.95
C ARG A 138 -26.46 22.63 38.27
N SER A 139 -27.05 21.52 38.74
CA SER A 139 -27.86 21.36 39.98
C SER A 139 -29.35 21.70 39.75
N LEU A 140 -30.36 20.90 40.12
CA LEU A 140 -30.39 19.52 40.66
C LEU A 140 -30.84 18.56 39.51
N SER A 141 -31.72 17.55 39.57
CA SER A 141 -32.46 16.76 40.60
C SER A 141 -33.04 15.51 39.89
N GLY A 142 -33.35 14.38 40.53
CA GLY A 142 -33.17 13.95 41.92
C GLY A 142 -33.72 12.53 42.11
N TRP A 143 -33.03 11.68 42.88
CA TRP A 143 -33.38 10.27 43.13
C TRP A 143 -33.41 9.98 44.64
N PHE A 144 -34.55 9.48 45.12
CA PHE A 144 -34.73 8.77 46.39
C PHE A 144 -35.98 7.89 46.17
N SER A 145 -35.85 6.59 45.91
CA SER A 145 -35.57 5.52 46.90
C SER A 145 -36.72 5.28 47.89
N GLN A 146 -37.69 4.50 47.41
CA GLN A 146 -37.99 3.16 47.95
C GLN A 146 -38.30 3.02 49.46
N ILE A 147 -39.56 2.69 49.74
CA ILE A 147 -40.01 1.51 50.51
C ILE A 147 -41.30 1.01 49.85
#